data_AF-A0A2N2YVH9-F1
#
_entry.id   AF-A0A2N2YVH9-F1
#
_cell.length_a   1.000
_cell.length_b   1.000
_cell.length_c   1.000
_cell.angle_alpha   90.00
_cell.angle_beta   90.00
_cell.angle_gamma   90.00
#
_symmetry.space_group_name_H-M   'P 1'
#
loop_
_entity.id
_entity.type
_entity.pdbx_description
1 polymer ?
#
loop_
_entity_poly.entity_id
_entity_poly.type
_entity_poly.pdbx_seq_one_letter_code
_entity_poly.pdbx_strand_id
1 'polypeptide(L)'
;VGSYFDNGKPVGAICHGVVVAARSLSPRTGKSSLYGRKTTALTWQLEKAAWLMMRFAGRVWDPGYYRTYLEVPGEPEGYRSVQSEVTRALERPEDFQDVPRTEPHYFLKTSGMFRDSASDERPAWVVRDGLYVSARWPGDVHTFARTFSSLLNG
;
A
#
# COMPACT_ATOMS: atom_id res chain seq x y z
N VAL A 1 -0.99 -9.74 -14.20
CA VAL A 1 -1.09 -9.89 -12.73
C VAL A 1 -2.34 -10.68 -12.34
N GLY A 2 -3.55 -10.37 -12.85
CA GLY A 2 -4.75 -11.14 -12.49
C GLY A 2 -4.66 -12.64 -12.75
N SER A 3 -4.03 -13.07 -13.85
CA SER A 3 -3.75 -14.48 -14.10
C SER A 3 -2.82 -15.13 -13.06
N TYR A 4 -1.91 -14.38 -12.43
CA TYR A 4 -1.02 -14.90 -11.38
C TYR A 4 -1.79 -15.14 -10.09
N PHE A 5 -2.63 -14.20 -9.67
CA PHE A 5 -3.55 -14.38 -8.55
C PHE A 5 -4.47 -15.58 -8.78
N ASP A 6 -5.01 -15.69 -10.00
CA ASP A 6 -5.86 -16.80 -10.39
C ASP A 6 -5.11 -18.14 -10.31
N ASN A 7 -3.86 -18.22 -10.75
CA ASN A 7 -3.11 -19.47 -10.71
C ASN A 7 -2.39 -19.74 -9.39
N GLY A 8 -2.73 -19.02 -8.32
CA GLY A 8 -2.10 -19.19 -7.01
C GLY A 8 -0.59 -18.99 -7.07
N LYS A 9 -0.11 -18.05 -7.89
CA LYS A 9 1.31 -17.67 -7.93
C LYS A 9 1.58 -16.63 -6.84
N PRO A 10 2.74 -16.66 -6.18
CA PRO A 10 3.14 -15.60 -5.26
C PRO A 10 3.14 -14.22 -5.93
N VAL A 11 2.52 -13.24 -5.28
CA VAL A 11 2.50 -11.84 -5.75
C VAL A 11 2.86 -10.91 -4.59
N GLY A 12 3.85 -10.04 -4.81
CA GLY A 12 4.22 -8.97 -3.88
C GLY A 12 3.93 -7.60 -4.48
N ALA A 13 3.34 -6.69 -3.70
CA ALA A 13 3.10 -5.30 -4.12
C ALA A 13 3.36 -4.30 -2.98
N ILE A 14 4.11 -3.24 -3.23
CA ILE A 14 4.48 -2.25 -2.20
C ILE A 14 4.17 -0.84 -2.68
N CYS A 15 3.75 0.03 -1.75
CA CYS A 15 3.51 1.45 -2.04
C CYS A 15 2.47 1.64 -3.15
N HIS A 16 2.80 2.38 -4.21
CA HIS A 16 1.96 2.56 -5.39
C HIS A 16 1.84 1.29 -6.25
N GLY A 17 2.75 0.32 -6.10
CA GLY A 17 2.70 -0.94 -6.83
C GLY A 17 1.42 -1.73 -6.58
N VAL A 18 0.75 -1.49 -5.45
CA VAL A 18 -0.54 -2.11 -5.09
C VAL A 18 -1.65 -1.65 -6.04
N VAL A 19 -1.58 -0.45 -6.62
CA VAL A 19 -2.54 0.02 -7.64
C VAL A 19 -2.55 -0.90 -8.86
N VAL A 20 -1.39 -1.45 -9.25
CA VAL A 20 -1.32 -2.42 -10.35
C VAL A 20 -2.10 -3.69 -10.02
N ALA A 21 -2.00 -4.19 -8.78
CA ALA A 21 -2.77 -5.35 -8.33
C ALA A 21 -4.28 -5.02 -8.25
N ALA A 22 -4.64 -3.85 -7.72
CA ALA A 22 -6.03 -3.39 -7.62
C ALA A 22 -6.71 -3.23 -8.99
N ARG A 23 -6.00 -2.71 -10.00
CA ARG A 23 -6.52 -2.55 -11.36
C ARG A 23 -6.48 -3.81 -12.20
N SER A 24 -5.75 -4.83 -11.77
CA SER A 24 -5.64 -6.08 -12.51
C SER A 24 -6.89 -6.91 -12.32
N LEU A 25 -7.61 -7.21 -13.39
CA LEU A 25 -8.80 -8.05 -13.33
C LEU A 25 -8.44 -9.53 -13.39
N SER A 26 -9.10 -10.34 -12.57
CA SER A 26 -9.09 -11.81 -12.63
C SER A 26 -9.75 -12.26 -13.94
N PRO A 27 -9.05 -12.99 -14.83
CA PRO A 27 -9.65 -13.55 -16.03
C PRO A 27 -10.86 -14.47 -15.74
N ARG A 28 -10.92 -15.10 -14.57
CA ARG A 28 -12.02 -16.01 -14.21
C ARG A 28 -13.25 -15.32 -13.65
N THR A 29 -13.09 -14.19 -12.96
CA THR A 29 -14.22 -13.53 -12.26
C THR A 29 -14.56 -12.15 -12.80
N GLY A 30 -13.67 -11.54 -13.59
CA GLY A 30 -13.80 -10.15 -14.07
C GLY A 30 -13.64 -9.09 -12.97
N LYS A 31 -13.44 -9.49 -11.71
CA LYS A 31 -13.23 -8.59 -10.57
C LYS A 31 -11.76 -8.23 -10.40
N SER A 32 -11.49 -7.17 -9.64
CA SER A 32 -10.14 -6.83 -9.16
C SER A 32 -9.45 -8.05 -8.55
N SER A 33 -8.14 -8.18 -8.76
CA SER A 33 -7.31 -9.24 -8.16
C SER A 33 -7.26 -9.15 -6.63
N LEU A 34 -7.57 -7.97 -6.08
CA LEU A 34 -7.67 -7.72 -4.65
C LEU A 34 -9.11 -7.83 -4.12
N TYR A 35 -10.09 -8.15 -4.97
CA TYR A 35 -11.45 -8.38 -4.51
C TYR A 35 -11.49 -9.59 -3.57
N GLY A 36 -12.01 -9.41 -2.36
CA GLY A 36 -12.04 -10.43 -1.30
C GLY A 36 -10.66 -10.71 -0.68
N ARG A 37 -9.65 -9.85 -0.90
CA ARG A 37 -8.30 -9.98 -0.32
C ARG A 37 -8.04 -8.89 0.71
N LYS A 38 -7.31 -9.27 1.77
CA LYS A 38 -6.72 -8.29 2.69
C LYS A 38 -5.45 -7.70 2.10
N THR A 39 -5.31 -6.38 2.15
CA THR A 39 -4.17 -5.66 1.59
C THR A 39 -3.80 -4.45 2.44
N THR A 40 -2.58 -3.96 2.29
CA THR A 40 -2.23 -2.58 2.61
C THR A 40 -1.65 -1.90 1.36
N ALA A 41 -1.40 -0.59 1.42
CA ALA A 41 -0.76 0.18 0.36
C ALA A 41 -0.22 1.50 0.94
N LEU A 42 0.29 2.40 0.10
CA LEU A 42 0.61 3.74 0.57
C LEU A 42 -0.62 4.38 1.20
N THR A 43 -0.53 4.69 2.50
CA THR A 43 -1.65 5.24 3.24
C THR A 43 -1.82 6.72 2.91
N TRP A 44 -3.06 7.21 3.00
CA TRP A 44 -3.36 8.62 2.81
C TRP A 44 -2.61 9.49 3.83
N GLN A 45 -2.40 9.00 5.05
CA GLN A 45 -1.59 9.70 6.06
C GLN A 45 -0.15 9.95 5.56
N LEU A 46 0.50 8.93 4.99
CA LEU A 46 1.87 9.04 4.49
C LEU A 46 1.94 9.89 3.21
N GLU A 47 1.02 9.67 2.26
CA GLU A 47 0.94 10.45 1.01
C GLU A 47 0.67 11.93 1.30
N LYS A 48 -0.32 12.25 2.15
CA LYS A 48 -0.68 13.62 2.54
C LYS A 48 0.47 14.32 3.26
N ALA A 49 1.16 13.63 4.17
CA ALA A 49 2.29 14.21 4.89
C ALA A 49 3.45 14.58 3.95
N ALA A 50 3.84 13.65 3.07
CA ALA A 50 4.88 13.90 2.07
C ALA A 50 4.48 15.04 1.11
N TRP A 51 3.22 15.03 0.66
CA TRP A 51 2.69 16.07 -0.23
C TRP A 51 2.72 17.46 0.42
N LEU A 52 2.18 17.61 1.64
CA LEU A 52 2.14 18.89 2.33
C LEU A 52 3.55 19.42 2.62
N MET A 53 4.45 18.55 3.10
CA MET A 53 5.84 18.93 3.35
C MET A 53 6.49 19.47 2.08
N MET A 54 6.36 18.77 0.96
CA MET A 54 7.04 19.15 -0.27
C MET A 54 6.35 20.33 -0.96
N ARG A 55 5.03 20.44 -0.88
CA ARG A 55 4.28 21.60 -1.38
C ARG A 55 4.71 22.90 -0.73
N PHE A 56 5.00 22.90 0.57
CA PHE A 56 5.29 24.12 1.33
C PHE A 56 6.77 24.36 1.63
N ALA A 57 7.60 23.31 1.73
CA ALA A 57 8.99 23.43 2.17
C ALA A 57 10.01 22.82 1.18
N GLY A 58 9.57 22.20 0.09
CA GLY A 58 10.45 21.51 -0.86
C GLY A 58 10.25 21.96 -2.29
N ARG A 59 9.31 21.31 -2.99
CA ARG A 59 8.92 21.58 -4.38
C ARG A 59 7.80 22.62 -4.44
N VAL A 60 8.04 23.82 -3.92
CA VAL A 60 7.04 24.92 -3.99
C VAL A 60 6.69 25.31 -5.44
N TRP A 61 7.60 25.07 -6.39
CA TRP A 61 7.42 25.28 -7.83
C TRP A 61 6.66 24.15 -8.54
N ASP A 62 6.49 22.99 -7.88
CA ASP A 62 5.76 21.85 -8.38
C ASP A 62 4.97 21.19 -7.22
N PRO A 63 3.93 21.89 -6.73
CA PRO A 63 3.21 21.49 -5.52
C PRO A 63 2.37 20.23 -5.71
N GLY A 64 2.29 19.69 -6.93
CA GLY A 64 1.57 18.46 -7.27
C GLY A 64 2.48 17.22 -7.33
N TYR A 65 3.80 17.38 -7.37
CA TYR A 65 4.75 16.29 -7.67
C TYR A 65 4.57 15.00 -6.86
N TYR A 66 4.23 15.12 -5.57
CA TYR A 66 4.13 13.99 -4.65
C TYR A 66 2.73 13.38 -4.57
N ARG A 67 1.79 13.85 -5.39
CA ARG A 67 0.46 13.27 -5.51
C ARG A 67 0.48 12.15 -6.52
N THR A 68 -0.16 11.02 -6.20
CA THR A 68 -0.41 9.97 -7.20
C THR A 68 -1.26 10.51 -8.34
N TYR A 69 -2.37 11.15 -7.95
CA TYR A 69 -3.27 11.88 -8.81
C TYR A 69 -3.73 13.13 -8.07
N LEU A 70 -3.88 14.24 -8.81
CA LEU A 70 -4.37 15.50 -8.28
C LEU A 70 -5.83 15.37 -7.87
N GLU A 71 -6.23 16.07 -6.79
CA GLU A 71 -7.64 16.20 -6.43
C GLU A 71 -8.42 16.89 -7.56
N VAL A 72 -9.70 16.52 -7.69
CA VAL A 72 -10.64 17.17 -8.61
C VAL A 72 -11.75 17.84 -7.80
N PRO A 73 -12.22 19.05 -8.19
CA PRO A 73 -13.33 19.70 -7.51
C PRO A 73 -14.56 18.79 -7.41
N GLY A 74 -15.15 18.74 -6.22
CA GLY A 74 -16.34 17.92 -5.94
C GLY A 74 -16.06 16.51 -5.41
N GLU A 75 -14.80 16.06 -5.43
CA GLU A 75 -14.41 14.78 -4.80
C GLU A 75 -14.01 14.98 -3.33
N PRO A 76 -14.24 14.00 -2.44
CA PRO A 76 -13.75 14.04 -1.06
C PRO A 76 -12.22 14.13 -0.99
N GLU A 77 -11.69 14.69 0.10
CA GLU A 77 -10.24 14.76 0.31
C GLU A 77 -9.60 13.36 0.25
N GLY A 78 -8.52 13.23 -0.53
CA GLY A 78 -7.79 11.98 -0.66
C GLY A 78 -8.54 10.93 -1.48
N TYR A 79 -9.64 11.27 -2.16
CA TYR A 79 -10.38 10.31 -2.99
C TYR A 79 -9.50 9.67 -4.07
N ARG A 80 -8.54 10.42 -4.60
CA ARG A 80 -7.58 9.94 -5.61
C ARG A 80 -6.23 9.48 -5.05
N SER A 81 -6.12 9.36 -3.72
CA SER A 81 -4.94 8.76 -3.08
C SER A 81 -4.83 7.27 -3.39
N VAL A 82 -3.63 6.71 -3.21
CA VAL A 82 -3.40 5.26 -3.37
C VAL A 82 -4.34 4.46 -2.47
N GLN A 83 -4.44 4.82 -1.19
CA GLN A 83 -5.30 4.14 -0.23
C GLN A 83 -6.75 4.12 -0.71
N SER A 84 -7.33 5.29 -1.00
CA SER A 84 -8.74 5.37 -1.42
C SER A 84 -9.00 4.59 -2.71
N GLU A 85 -8.09 4.64 -3.69
CA GLU A 85 -8.24 3.87 -4.91
C GLU A 85 -8.18 2.36 -4.67
N VAL A 86 -7.20 1.90 -3.90
CA VAL A 86 -7.05 0.48 -3.56
C VAL A 86 -8.28 0.00 -2.78
N THR A 87 -8.73 0.75 -1.78
CA THR A 87 -9.91 0.42 -0.96
C THR A 87 -11.17 0.25 -1.81
N ARG A 88 -11.39 1.09 -2.84
CA ARG A 88 -12.54 0.95 -3.76
C ARG A 88 -12.49 -0.33 -4.61
N ALA A 89 -11.33 -0.94 -4.78
CA ALA A 89 -11.16 -2.17 -5.55
C ALA A 89 -11.35 -3.45 -4.70
N LEU A 90 -11.52 -3.31 -3.39
CA LEU A 90 -11.72 -4.42 -2.45
C LEU A 90 -13.19 -4.83 -2.40
N GLU A 91 -13.46 -6.01 -1.84
CA GLU A 91 -14.85 -6.44 -1.59
C GLU A 91 -15.47 -5.64 -0.44
N ARG A 92 -14.70 -5.41 0.62
CA ARG A 92 -15.10 -4.59 1.76
C ARG A 92 -14.01 -3.55 2.06
N PRO A 93 -14.37 -2.31 2.41
CA PRO A 93 -13.39 -1.29 2.78
C PRO A 93 -12.45 -1.73 3.91
N GLU A 94 -12.95 -2.54 4.84
CA GLU A 94 -12.20 -3.07 5.98
C GLU A 94 -11.11 -4.07 5.60
N ASP A 95 -11.14 -4.59 4.37
CA ASP A 95 -10.06 -5.45 3.88
C ASP A 95 -8.78 -4.63 3.59
N PHE A 96 -8.86 -3.29 3.58
CA PHE A 96 -7.68 -2.43 3.67
C PHE A 96 -7.18 -2.39 5.12
N GLN A 97 -6.05 -3.04 5.37
CA GLN A 97 -5.41 -3.14 6.66
C GLN A 97 -4.39 -2.00 6.85
N ASP A 98 -4.82 -0.94 7.52
CA ASP A 98 -3.90 0.03 8.10
C ASP A 98 -3.35 -0.47 9.45
N VAL A 99 -2.36 0.20 10.02
CA VAL A 99 -1.79 -0.15 11.33
C VAL A 99 -2.83 0.13 12.42
N PRO A 100 -3.28 -0.88 13.20
CA PRO A 100 -4.14 -0.64 14.35
C PRO A 100 -3.44 0.19 15.43
N ARG A 101 -4.15 1.09 16.11
CA ARG A 101 -3.59 1.92 17.21
C ARG A 101 -3.01 1.09 18.37
N THR A 102 -3.46 -0.15 18.51
CA THR A 102 -3.01 -1.10 19.53
C THR A 102 -1.73 -1.83 19.14
N GLU A 103 -1.24 -1.70 17.91
CA GLU A 103 -0.01 -2.37 17.49
C GLU A 103 1.22 -1.84 18.24
N PRO A 104 2.09 -2.74 18.74
CA PRO A 104 3.41 -2.36 19.21
C PRO A 104 4.14 -1.48 18.19
N HIS A 105 4.85 -0.48 18.70
CA HIS A 105 5.60 0.46 17.87
C HIS A 105 4.74 1.24 16.85
N TYR A 106 3.45 1.45 17.11
CA TYR A 106 2.54 2.23 16.25
C TYR A 106 3.15 3.53 15.71
N PHE A 107 3.84 4.29 16.57
CA PHE A 107 4.51 5.53 16.17
C PHE A 107 5.64 5.30 15.16
N LEU A 108 6.49 4.27 15.37
CA LEU A 108 7.54 3.93 14.42
C LEU A 108 6.94 3.52 13.08
N LYS A 109 5.81 2.80 13.10
CA LYS A 109 5.13 2.35 11.88
C LYS A 109 4.48 3.51 11.13
N THR A 110 3.80 4.45 11.80
CA THR A 110 2.89 5.40 11.13
C THR A 110 3.48 6.79 10.88
N SER A 111 4.58 7.16 11.54
CA SER A 111 5.18 8.51 11.43
C SER A 111 5.80 8.82 10.07
N GLY A 112 6.18 7.81 9.28
CA GLY A 112 6.95 8.00 8.04
C GLY A 112 8.39 8.48 8.28
N MET A 113 8.88 8.44 9.52
CA MET A 113 10.22 8.89 9.91
C MET A 113 11.22 7.75 10.08
N PHE A 114 10.73 6.52 10.27
CA PHE A 114 11.55 5.35 10.54
C PHE A 114 11.37 4.33 9.44
N ARG A 115 12.48 3.74 8.99
CA ARG A 115 12.48 2.66 8.02
C ARG A 115 12.92 1.39 8.70
N ASP A 116 12.38 0.28 8.25
CA ASP A 116 12.87 -1.02 8.62
C ASP A 116 14.28 -1.27 8.05
N SER A 117 14.88 -2.36 8.50
CA SER A 117 16.20 -2.79 8.06
C SER A 117 16.31 -4.30 8.09
N ALA A 118 17.43 -4.83 7.61
CA ALA A 118 17.72 -6.26 7.70
C ALA A 118 17.69 -6.81 9.14
N SER A 119 17.96 -5.97 10.15
CA SER A 119 18.05 -6.34 11.57
C SER A 119 16.96 -5.72 12.46
N ASP A 120 16.13 -4.83 11.94
CA ASP A 120 15.07 -4.17 12.70
C ASP A 120 13.79 -4.02 11.87
N GLU A 121 12.77 -4.82 12.21
CA GLU A 121 11.47 -4.83 11.56
C GLU A 121 10.40 -4.02 12.29
N ARG A 122 10.72 -3.40 13.45
CA ARG A 122 9.73 -2.69 14.27
C ARG A 122 8.97 -1.60 13.48
N PRO A 123 9.61 -0.81 12.59
CA PRO A 123 8.91 0.19 11.78
C PRO A 123 8.03 -0.38 10.67
N ALA A 124 8.19 -1.65 10.29
CA ALA A 124 7.50 -2.23 9.15
C ALA A 124 6.02 -2.52 9.42
N TRP A 125 5.19 -2.44 8.39
CA TRP A 125 3.86 -3.06 8.36
C TRP A 125 3.68 -3.78 7.04
N VAL A 126 3.54 -5.11 7.12
CA VAL A 126 3.42 -6.00 5.97
C VAL A 126 2.16 -6.83 6.17
N VAL A 127 1.30 -6.85 5.16
CA VAL A 127 0.07 -7.64 5.16
C VAL A 127 0.25 -8.81 4.22
N ARG A 128 0.02 -10.02 4.74
CA ARG A 128 0.02 -11.26 3.96
C ARG A 128 -1.38 -11.86 3.96
N ASP A 129 -1.88 -12.15 2.76
CA ASP A 129 -3.11 -12.90 2.53
C ASP A 129 -2.79 -14.08 1.59
N GLY A 130 -2.60 -15.26 2.16
CA GLY A 130 -2.17 -16.45 1.43
C GLY A 130 -0.79 -16.24 0.76
N LEU A 131 -0.79 -16.23 -0.58
CA LEU A 131 0.39 -16.04 -1.44
C LEU A 131 0.54 -14.58 -1.92
N TYR A 132 -0.31 -13.67 -1.44
CA TYR A 132 -0.21 -12.26 -1.69
C TYR A 132 0.43 -11.53 -0.51
N VAL A 133 1.40 -10.66 -0.77
CA VAL A 133 2.06 -9.82 0.24
C VAL A 133 2.00 -8.37 -0.19
N SER A 134 1.66 -7.50 0.74
CA SER A 134 1.65 -6.05 0.52
C SER A 134 2.30 -5.26 1.64
N ALA A 135 2.80 -4.06 1.31
CA ALA A 135 3.45 -3.15 2.25
C ALA A 135 3.21 -1.69 1.85
N ARG A 136 3.36 -0.75 2.80
CA ARG A 136 2.81 0.60 2.61
C ARG A 136 3.73 1.52 1.84
N TRP A 137 5.03 1.46 2.07
CA TRP A 137 5.96 2.45 1.52
C TRP A 137 7.40 1.90 1.56
N PRO A 138 8.40 2.58 0.95
CA PRO A 138 9.78 2.09 0.92
C PRO A 138 10.41 1.81 2.29
N GLY A 139 9.88 2.38 3.37
CA GLY A 139 10.32 2.09 4.73
C GLY A 139 9.91 0.72 5.27
N ASP A 140 9.13 -0.07 4.55
CA ASP A 140 8.73 -1.43 4.92
C ASP A 140 9.47 -2.51 4.09
N VAL A 141 10.45 -2.12 3.27
CA VAL A 141 10.96 -2.93 2.14
C VAL A 141 11.74 -4.17 2.59
N HIS A 142 12.49 -4.11 3.70
CA HIS A 142 13.29 -5.26 4.14
C HIS A 142 12.39 -6.40 4.63
N THR A 143 11.39 -6.07 5.44
CA THR A 143 10.41 -7.00 5.98
C THR A 143 9.49 -7.51 4.88
N PHE A 144 9.08 -6.64 3.95
CA PHE A 144 8.34 -7.03 2.75
C PHE A 144 9.13 -8.07 1.93
N ALA A 145 10.39 -7.78 1.61
CA ALA A 145 11.24 -8.66 0.81
C ALA A 145 11.49 -10.01 1.51
N ARG A 146 11.75 -10.00 2.82
CA ARG A 146 11.89 -11.22 3.63
C ARG A 146 10.61 -12.06 3.61
N THR A 147 9.46 -11.42 3.79
CA THR A 147 8.14 -12.07 3.79
C THR A 147 7.80 -12.66 2.42
N PHE A 148 8.13 -11.95 1.34
CA PHE A 148 7.90 -12.45 -0.01
C PHE A 148 8.88 -13.58 -0.36
N SER A 149 10.16 -13.48 0.03
CA SER A 149 11.14 -14.54 -0.21
C SER A 149 10.77 -15.85 0.49
N SER A 150 10.19 -15.80 1.69
CA SER A 150 9.73 -17.02 2.37
C SER A 150 8.57 -17.72 1.65
N LEU A 151 7.74 -16.98 0.91
CA LEU A 151 6.69 -17.55 0.05
C LEU A 151 7.24 -18.24 -1.20
N LEU A 152 8.40 -17.84 -1.70
CA LEU A 152 9.01 -18.43 -2.90
C LEU A 152 9.78 -19.71 -2.58
N ASN A 153 10.18 -19.89 -1.32
CA ASN A 153 11.00 -21.01 -0.85
C ASN A 153 10.19 -22.11 -0.17
N GLY A 154 8.87 -21.97 -0.08
CA GLY A 154 7.94 -22.97 0.48
C GLY A 154 7.05 -23.56 -0.62
#